data_AF-A0A3D8YGE0-F1
#
_entry.id   AF-A0A3D8YGE0-F1
#
_cell.length_a   1.000
_cell.length_b   1.000
_cell.length_c   1.000
_cell.angle_alpha   90.00
_cell.angle_beta   90.00
_cell.angle_gamma   90.00
#
_symmetry.space_group_name_H-M   'P 1'
#
loop_
_entity.id
_entity.type
_entity.pdbx_description
1 polymer ?
#
loop_
_entity_poly.entity_id
_entity_poly.type
_entity_poly.pdbx_seq_one_letter_code
_entity_poly.pdbx_strand_id
1 'polypeptide(L)'
;MITMPEQIAFLEEWGTYGLEFLKKENNGEDTSTHFIVTALLLAKRDVEYANNTLEAIAKKHFDDGVISSATVDNDHERRKQILNEVLSAPFRIFALVVDKRQLIGEGLRYKGSLHKFLHGLADRELYGLFNNLELVGKPKSADSFMEGFIKYTHQNHIPNLFNESTFGFVKPHGDFILQASDFIAGTMARCYDENLLTDQRQDFVELIQPSLLTMKFWPDVFAPYLVKVNTKELRYNEELANLSVKLANDFINRKSGIQAPHIADQLACLGFLLFHFRHISPTRYISSFEIIEHIRVRRGKSVSLHYFQTKVIAPLRDAGVLIASSSRGYKLPASEGDLYDFINHSNTIVEPMLSRIKKFRDQISHATKGKLDVLDRDEYAVIRKILD
;
A
#
# COMPACT_ATOMS: atom_id res chain seq x y z
N MET A 1 19.92 11.62 -24.48
CA MET A 1 19.47 12.03 -23.13
C MET A 1 18.08 11.46 -22.93
N ILE A 2 17.92 10.53 -21.99
CA ILE A 2 16.61 9.97 -21.64
C ILE A 2 16.00 10.97 -20.66
N THR A 3 15.01 11.73 -21.11
CA THR A 3 14.21 12.63 -20.27
C THR A 3 13.52 11.81 -19.20
N MET A 4 13.80 12.12 -17.93
CA MET A 4 13.14 11.49 -16.78
C MET A 4 11.65 11.88 -16.79
N PRO A 5 10.72 10.99 -16.40
CA PRO A 5 9.34 11.37 -16.21
C PRO A 5 9.23 12.29 -14.99
N GLU A 6 8.98 13.58 -15.22
CA GLU A 6 8.60 14.50 -14.15
C GLU A 6 7.21 14.09 -13.64
N GLN A 7 7.15 13.51 -12.43
CA GLN A 7 5.90 13.18 -11.75
C GLN A 7 5.43 14.37 -10.91
N ILE A 8 4.11 14.54 -10.84
CA ILE A 8 3.45 15.57 -10.04
C ILE A 8 2.39 14.93 -9.16
N ALA A 9 2.24 15.44 -7.94
CA ALA A 9 1.26 14.99 -6.96
C ALA A 9 0.38 16.15 -6.51
N PHE A 10 -0.94 15.94 -6.56
CA PHE A 10 -1.95 16.88 -6.11
C PHE A 10 -2.51 16.46 -4.75
N LEU A 11 -2.16 17.20 -3.70
CA LEU A 11 -2.49 16.88 -2.32
C LEU A 11 -3.73 17.60 -1.83
N GLU A 12 -4.54 16.85 -1.10
CA GLU A 12 -5.60 17.37 -0.24
C GLU A 12 -5.58 16.69 1.13
N GLU A 13 -6.16 17.39 2.10
CA GLU A 13 -6.31 16.93 3.47
C GLU A 13 -7.78 16.85 3.88
N TRP A 14 -8.11 15.86 4.68
CA TRP A 14 -9.41 15.74 5.33
C TRP A 14 -9.25 15.50 6.83
N GLY A 15 -10.15 16.09 7.61
CA GLY A 15 -10.20 15.94 9.07
C GLY A 15 -9.75 17.21 9.80
N THR A 16 -10.22 17.35 11.04
CA THR A 16 -9.91 18.48 11.90
C THR A 16 -8.57 18.27 12.62
N TYR A 17 -8.06 19.30 13.28
CA TYR A 17 -6.76 19.25 13.98
C TYR A 17 -6.88 19.03 15.50
N GLY A 18 -8.09 18.83 16.03
CA GLY A 18 -8.33 18.52 17.43
C GLY A 18 -8.08 17.06 17.80
N LEU A 19 -7.76 16.82 19.08
CA LEU A 19 -7.73 15.50 19.73
C LEU A 19 -8.82 15.35 20.81
N GLU A 20 -9.73 16.33 20.93
CA GLU A 20 -10.86 16.30 21.87
C GLU A 20 -12.11 15.73 21.18
N PHE A 21 -12.24 14.41 21.15
CA PHE A 21 -13.34 13.71 20.43
C PHE A 21 -14.71 13.78 21.13
N LEU A 22 -14.77 14.27 22.37
CA LEU A 22 -16.00 14.37 23.17
C LEU A 22 -16.58 15.80 23.23
N LYS A 23 -15.91 16.78 22.59
CA LYS A 23 -16.35 18.17 22.54
C LYS A 23 -16.34 18.66 21.10
N LYS A 24 -17.27 19.58 20.79
CA LYS A 24 -17.23 20.34 19.54
C LYS A 24 -16.03 21.27 19.56
N GLU A 25 -15.33 21.37 18.43
CA GLU A 25 -14.27 22.37 18.27
C GLU A 25 -14.86 23.78 18.40
N ASN A 26 -14.01 24.78 18.65
CA ASN A 26 -14.42 26.16 18.88
C ASN A 26 -15.19 26.79 17.69
N ASN A 27 -15.19 26.13 16.52
CA ASN A 27 -15.92 26.49 15.31
C ASN A 27 -17.29 25.80 15.18
N GLY A 28 -17.68 24.93 16.12
CA GLY A 28 -18.95 24.19 16.11
C GLY A 28 -18.94 22.85 15.36
N GLU A 29 -17.80 22.46 14.78
CA GLU A 29 -17.62 21.16 14.09
C GLU A 29 -17.20 20.06 15.07
N ASP A 30 -17.63 18.83 14.80
CA ASP A 30 -17.19 17.67 15.57
C ASP A 30 -15.73 17.35 15.23
N THR A 31 -14.91 17.11 16.26
CA THR A 31 -13.53 16.68 16.07
C THR A 31 -13.52 15.36 15.29
N SER A 32 -12.90 15.35 14.11
CA SER A 32 -12.78 14.10 13.33
C SER A 32 -11.97 13.07 14.12
N THR A 33 -12.30 11.79 14.00
CA THR A 33 -11.50 10.71 14.58
C THR A 33 -10.23 10.42 13.78
N HIS A 34 -10.29 10.63 12.47
CA HIS A 34 -9.18 10.41 11.55
C HIS A 34 -8.71 11.71 10.90
N PHE A 35 -7.45 11.73 10.51
CA PHE A 35 -6.86 12.73 9.64
C PHE A 35 -6.32 12.03 8.40
N ILE A 36 -6.75 12.46 7.22
CA ILE A 36 -6.46 11.77 5.96
C ILE A 36 -5.73 12.73 5.03
N VAL A 37 -4.58 12.31 4.52
CA VAL A 37 -3.88 13.00 3.44
C VAL A 37 -4.03 12.17 2.18
N THR A 38 -4.56 12.76 1.11
CA THR A 38 -4.71 12.10 -0.19
C THR A 38 -3.84 12.82 -1.21
N ALA A 39 -3.14 12.05 -2.06
CA ALA A 39 -2.37 12.59 -3.17
C ALA A 39 -2.73 11.87 -4.47
N LEU A 40 -3.05 12.63 -5.51
CA LEU A 40 -3.24 12.11 -6.87
C LEU A 40 -1.95 12.30 -7.67
N LEU A 41 -1.35 11.18 -8.10
CA LEU A 41 -0.06 11.13 -8.76
C LEU A 41 -0.21 10.83 -10.24
N LEU A 42 0.43 11.63 -11.09
CA LEU A 42 0.43 11.45 -12.53
C LEU A 42 1.71 12.00 -13.16
N ALA A 43 1.99 11.63 -14.40
CA ALA A 43 3.06 12.27 -15.15
C ALA A 43 2.62 13.68 -15.56
N LYS A 44 3.53 14.66 -15.56
CA LYS A 44 3.19 16.04 -15.93
C LYS A 44 2.53 16.18 -17.29
N ARG A 45 2.94 15.36 -18.27
CA ARG A 45 2.34 15.33 -19.61
C ARG A 45 0.85 14.95 -19.62
N ASP A 46 0.37 14.27 -18.58
CA ASP A 46 -1.00 13.77 -18.49
C ASP A 46 -1.91 14.74 -17.71
N VAL A 47 -1.37 15.83 -17.15
CA VAL A 47 -2.10 16.81 -16.31
C VAL A 47 -3.22 17.49 -17.07
N GLU A 48 -2.96 17.98 -18.28
CA GLU A 48 -3.97 18.66 -19.09
C GLU A 48 -5.12 17.70 -19.46
N TYR A 49 -4.78 16.47 -19.84
CA TYR A 49 -5.77 15.44 -20.15
C TYR A 49 -6.62 15.06 -18.92
N ALA A 50 -5.98 14.89 -17.76
CA ALA A 50 -6.67 14.60 -16.50
C ALA A 50 -7.63 15.74 -16.12
N ASN A 51 -7.19 17.01 -16.24
CA ASN A 51 -8.02 18.17 -15.97
C ASN A 51 -9.24 18.24 -16.90
N ASN A 52 -9.05 18.09 -18.21
CA ASN A 52 -10.16 18.09 -19.17
C ASN A 52 -11.17 16.96 -18.91
N THR A 53 -10.67 15.78 -18.52
CA THR A 53 -11.51 14.64 -18.17
C THR A 53 -12.36 14.93 -16.93
N LEU A 54 -11.73 15.48 -15.89
CA LEU A 54 -12.41 15.81 -14.64
C LEU A 54 -13.35 17.01 -14.78
N GLU A 55 -13.03 17.99 -15.63
CA GLU A 55 -13.92 19.10 -15.97
C GLU A 55 -15.22 18.61 -16.61
N ALA A 56 -15.13 17.65 -17.54
CA ALA A 56 -16.31 17.05 -18.15
C ALA A 56 -17.20 16.33 -17.13
N ILE A 57 -16.59 15.64 -16.17
CA ILE A 57 -17.28 14.98 -15.05
C ILE A 57 -17.95 16.02 -14.15
N ALA A 58 -17.23 17.11 -13.84
CA ALA A 58 -17.76 18.21 -13.02
C ALA A 58 -19.02 18.80 -13.66
N LYS A 59 -18.96 19.16 -14.94
CA LYS A 59 -20.11 19.69 -15.72
C LYS A 59 -21.29 18.72 -15.82
N LYS A 60 -21.02 17.42 -15.81
CA LYS A 60 -22.05 16.37 -15.89
C LYS A 60 -22.79 16.18 -14.58
N HIS A 61 -22.08 16.26 -13.44
CA HIS A 61 -22.59 15.84 -12.15
C HIS A 61 -22.85 16.98 -11.16
N PHE A 62 -22.39 18.20 -11.45
CA PHE A 62 -22.46 19.35 -10.56
C PHE A 62 -22.91 20.61 -11.31
N ASP A 63 -23.98 21.25 -10.83
CA ASP A 63 -24.56 22.45 -11.47
C ASP A 63 -23.62 23.66 -11.42
N ASP A 64 -22.80 23.77 -10.37
CA ASP A 64 -21.76 24.79 -10.22
C ASP A 64 -20.45 24.44 -10.94
N GLY A 65 -20.38 23.25 -11.56
CA GLY A 65 -19.20 22.74 -12.23
C GLY A 65 -18.03 22.45 -11.28
N VAL A 66 -18.28 22.25 -9.98
CA VAL A 66 -17.24 21.96 -8.98
C VAL A 66 -17.44 20.56 -8.42
N ILE A 67 -16.44 19.69 -8.56
CA ILE A 67 -16.44 18.38 -7.89
C ILE A 67 -16.29 18.62 -6.39
N SER A 68 -17.38 18.48 -5.65
CA SER A 68 -17.43 18.78 -4.22
C SER A 68 -17.88 17.57 -3.43
N SER A 69 -17.01 17.11 -2.53
CA SER A 69 -17.35 16.02 -1.61
C SER A 69 -18.47 16.41 -0.65
N ALA A 70 -18.52 17.68 -0.26
CA ALA A 70 -19.54 18.23 0.62
C ALA A 70 -20.92 18.31 -0.08
N THR A 71 -20.95 18.63 -1.38
CA THR A 71 -22.22 18.73 -2.14
C THR A 71 -22.88 17.37 -2.35
N VAL A 72 -22.10 16.30 -2.52
CA VAL A 72 -22.64 14.93 -2.63
C VAL A 72 -23.06 14.37 -1.27
N ASP A 73 -22.37 14.79 -0.20
CA ASP A 73 -22.59 14.36 1.17
C ASP A 73 -22.80 12.83 1.29
N ASN A 74 -23.93 12.39 1.86
CA ASN A 74 -24.27 11.00 2.15
C ASN A 74 -25.08 10.31 1.05
N ASP A 75 -25.18 10.90 -0.14
CA ASP A 75 -25.72 10.20 -1.31
C ASP A 75 -24.68 9.21 -1.84
N HIS A 76 -24.67 8.00 -1.28
CA HIS A 76 -23.66 6.99 -1.57
C HIS A 76 -23.78 6.43 -2.99
N GLU A 77 -24.98 6.32 -3.55
CA GLU A 77 -25.16 5.87 -4.93
C GLU A 77 -24.62 6.89 -5.93
N ARG A 78 -24.94 8.17 -5.74
CA ARG A 78 -24.35 9.26 -6.53
C ARG A 78 -22.84 9.32 -6.36
N ARG A 79 -22.33 9.13 -5.13
CA ARG A 79 -20.90 9.09 -4.86
C ARG A 79 -20.21 7.96 -5.62
N LYS A 80 -20.77 6.74 -5.64
CA LYS A 80 -20.22 5.60 -6.41
C LYS A 80 -20.16 5.90 -7.91
N GLN A 81 -21.21 6.51 -8.47
CA GLN A 81 -21.26 6.89 -9.88
C GLN A 81 -20.16 7.90 -10.24
N ILE A 82 -20.07 8.99 -9.47
CA ILE A 82 -19.06 10.04 -9.68
C ILE A 82 -17.65 9.46 -9.48
N LEU A 83 -17.44 8.68 -8.42
CA LEU A 83 -16.16 8.06 -8.10
C LEU A 83 -15.67 7.16 -9.25
N ASN A 84 -16.55 6.32 -9.81
CA ASN A 84 -16.19 5.45 -10.92
C ASN A 84 -15.73 6.22 -12.17
N GLU A 85 -16.35 7.38 -12.45
CA GLU A 85 -15.92 8.24 -13.56
C GLU A 85 -14.62 8.99 -13.23
N VAL A 86 -14.50 9.55 -12.03
CA VAL A 86 -13.28 10.23 -11.55
C VAL A 86 -12.07 9.31 -11.62
N LEU A 87 -12.21 8.04 -11.27
CA LEU A 87 -11.14 7.04 -11.27
C LEU A 87 -10.67 6.61 -12.67
N SER A 88 -11.37 7.01 -13.73
CA SER A 88 -10.95 6.79 -15.12
C SER A 88 -9.83 7.72 -15.58
N ALA A 89 -9.63 8.84 -14.89
CA ALA A 89 -8.54 9.77 -15.16
C ALA A 89 -7.17 9.12 -14.82
N PRO A 90 -6.08 9.49 -15.52
CA PRO A 90 -4.81 8.74 -15.50
C PRO A 90 -3.94 9.08 -14.29
N PHE A 91 -4.51 9.06 -13.08
CA PHE A 91 -3.78 9.25 -11.84
C PHE A 91 -3.74 7.96 -10.99
N ARG A 92 -2.78 7.90 -10.08
CA ARG A 92 -2.68 6.89 -9.03
C ARG A 92 -2.88 7.56 -7.67
N ILE A 93 -3.51 6.87 -6.74
CA ILE A 93 -3.90 7.43 -5.45
C ILE A 93 -2.92 6.98 -4.37
N PHE A 94 -2.33 7.93 -3.66
CA PHE A 94 -1.71 7.70 -2.36
C PHE A 94 -2.65 8.21 -1.27
N ALA A 95 -2.78 7.45 -0.18
CA ALA A 95 -3.51 7.90 1.00
C ALA A 95 -2.75 7.60 2.29
N LEU A 96 -2.72 8.55 3.20
CA LEU A 96 -2.27 8.36 4.58
C LEU A 96 -3.47 8.59 5.50
N VAL A 97 -3.89 7.56 6.21
CA VAL A 97 -5.02 7.55 7.15
C VAL A 97 -4.46 7.50 8.57
N VAL A 98 -4.61 8.60 9.30
CA VAL A 98 -4.12 8.73 10.67
C VAL A 98 -5.29 8.63 11.64
N ASP A 99 -5.35 7.58 12.46
CA ASP A 99 -6.29 7.50 13.58
C ASP A 99 -5.79 8.40 14.72
N LYS A 100 -6.42 9.57 14.84
CA LYS A 100 -6.04 10.56 15.85
C LYS A 100 -6.32 10.09 17.28
N ARG A 101 -7.25 9.16 17.47
CA ARG A 101 -7.61 8.62 18.80
C ARG A 101 -6.46 7.87 19.44
N GLN A 102 -5.53 7.39 18.61
CA GLN A 102 -4.38 6.60 19.01
C GLN A 102 -3.09 7.43 19.14
N LEU A 103 -3.18 8.75 18.95
CA LEU A 103 -2.05 9.66 19.15
C LEU A 103 -1.85 9.94 20.64
N ILE A 104 -0.96 9.17 21.26
CA ILE A 104 -0.65 9.25 22.70
C ILE A 104 0.60 10.11 22.91
N GLY A 105 0.46 11.22 23.66
CA GLY A 105 1.59 12.04 24.10
C GLY A 105 1.15 13.44 24.56
N GLU A 106 1.66 13.90 25.71
CA GLU A 106 1.28 15.22 26.26
C GLU A 106 1.62 16.38 25.29
N GLY A 107 2.70 16.25 24.53
CA GLY A 107 3.11 17.24 23.54
C GLY A 107 2.20 17.34 22.31
N LEU A 108 1.46 16.28 21.94
CA LEU A 108 0.57 16.26 20.77
C LEU A 108 -0.77 16.97 21.03
N ARG A 109 -1.08 17.31 22.29
CA ARG A 109 -2.25 18.13 22.65
C ARG A 109 -2.16 19.56 22.09
N TYR A 110 -0.95 20.04 21.80
CA TYR A 110 -0.73 21.35 21.20
C TYR A 110 -0.81 21.27 19.67
N LYS A 111 -1.68 22.08 19.06
CA LYS A 111 -1.92 22.13 17.61
C LYS A 111 -0.62 22.19 16.78
N GLY A 112 0.33 23.03 17.19
CA GLY A 112 1.61 23.17 16.47
C GLY A 112 2.48 21.92 16.48
N SER A 113 2.51 21.19 17.60
CA SER A 113 3.24 19.92 17.72
C SER A 113 2.57 18.82 16.91
N LEU A 114 1.23 18.75 16.93
CA LEU A 114 0.47 17.81 16.13
C LEU A 114 0.67 18.05 14.63
N HIS A 115 0.63 19.30 14.18
CA HIS A 115 0.91 19.65 12.78
C HIS A 115 2.30 19.17 12.37
N LYS A 116 3.35 19.51 13.15
CA LYS A 116 4.72 19.05 12.85
C LYS A 116 4.85 17.53 12.80
N PHE A 117 4.16 16.83 13.70
CA PHE A 117 4.12 15.37 13.70
C PHE A 117 3.48 14.81 12.42
N LEU A 118 2.31 15.32 12.06
CA LEU A 118 1.60 14.93 10.84
C LEU A 118 2.41 15.30 9.58
N HIS A 119 3.12 16.44 9.59
CA HIS A 119 4.00 16.86 8.50
C HIS A 119 5.13 15.86 8.31
N GLY A 120 5.86 15.53 9.37
CA GLY A 120 6.93 14.53 9.30
C GLY A 120 6.43 13.16 8.87
N LEU A 121 5.20 12.78 9.26
CA LEU A 121 4.59 11.52 8.83
C LEU A 121 4.25 11.53 7.33
N ALA A 122 3.55 12.55 6.85
CA ALA A 122 3.20 12.69 5.43
C ALA A 122 4.46 12.79 4.55
N ASP A 123 5.45 13.57 5.00
CA ASP A 123 6.74 13.73 4.34
C ASP A 123 7.46 12.39 4.19
N ARG A 124 7.60 11.65 5.30
CA ARG A 124 8.25 10.33 5.30
C ARG A 124 7.58 9.35 4.35
N GLU A 125 6.24 9.28 4.36
CA GLU A 125 5.51 8.33 3.53
C GLU A 125 5.48 8.74 2.05
N LEU A 126 5.44 10.04 1.72
CA LEU A 126 5.45 10.52 0.33
C LEU A 126 6.85 10.46 -0.27
N TYR A 127 7.86 11.05 0.39
CA TYR A 127 9.23 11.11 -0.13
C TYR A 127 10.00 9.79 0.01
N GLY A 128 9.56 8.89 0.89
CA GLY A 128 10.05 7.50 0.90
C GLY A 128 9.65 6.70 -0.36
N LEU A 129 8.67 7.18 -1.12
CA LEU A 129 8.14 6.52 -2.32
C LEU A 129 8.60 7.16 -3.64
N PHE A 130 8.90 8.46 -3.64
CA PHE A 130 9.22 9.21 -4.85
C PHE A 130 10.44 10.09 -4.64
N ASN A 131 11.49 9.84 -5.43
CA ASN A 131 12.75 10.58 -5.31
C ASN A 131 12.68 11.98 -5.96
N ASN A 132 11.88 12.15 -7.01
CA ASN A 132 11.68 13.43 -7.73
C ASN A 132 10.18 13.66 -7.94
N LEU A 133 9.56 14.45 -7.06
CA LEU A 133 8.12 14.70 -7.09
C LEU A 133 7.82 16.19 -6.93
N GLU A 134 7.05 16.75 -7.86
CA GLU A 134 6.47 18.09 -7.70
C GLU A 134 5.17 17.98 -6.91
N LEU A 135 4.99 18.83 -5.89
CA LEU A 135 3.81 18.82 -5.03
C LEU A 135 2.94 20.06 -5.30
N VAL A 136 1.66 19.84 -5.54
CA VAL A 136 0.64 20.88 -5.66
C VAL A 136 -0.39 20.67 -4.56
N GLY A 137 -0.68 21.72 -3.79
CA GLY A 137 -1.69 21.67 -2.74
C GLY A 137 -2.38 23.02 -2.58
N LYS A 138 -3.59 23.01 -2.04
CA LYS A 138 -4.38 24.23 -1.79
C LYS A 138 -4.50 24.48 -0.28
N PRO A 139 -3.76 25.46 0.27
CA PRO A 139 -3.98 25.90 1.64
C PRO A 139 -5.43 26.33 1.86
N LYS A 140 -6.10 25.74 2.85
CA LYS A 140 -7.46 26.15 3.27
C LYS A 140 -7.43 27.46 4.06
N SER A 141 -6.33 27.70 4.79
CA SER A 141 -6.08 28.90 5.58
C SER A 141 -4.58 29.06 5.90
N ALA A 142 -4.17 30.21 6.44
CA ALA A 142 -2.78 30.47 6.86
C ALA A 142 -2.28 29.50 7.94
N ASP A 143 -3.19 28.89 8.70
CA ASP A 143 -2.90 27.91 9.76
C ASP A 143 -3.29 26.47 9.36
N SER A 144 -3.56 26.23 8.07
CA SER A 144 -3.91 24.90 7.55
C SER A 144 -2.73 23.94 7.57
N PHE A 145 -3.01 22.64 7.55
CA PHE A 145 -1.95 21.64 7.49
C PHE A 145 -1.15 21.75 6.20
N MET A 146 -1.77 21.93 5.03
CA MET A 146 -1.08 22.16 3.75
C MET A 146 -0.12 23.35 3.77
N GLU A 147 -0.52 24.51 4.30
CA GLU A 147 0.40 25.67 4.39
C GLU A 147 1.63 25.36 5.26
N GLY A 148 1.43 24.66 6.38
CA GLY A 148 2.53 24.22 7.23
C GLY A 148 3.38 23.13 6.57
N PHE A 149 2.76 22.24 5.80
CA PHE A 149 3.43 21.13 5.14
C PHE A 149 4.35 21.64 4.04
N ILE A 150 3.88 22.60 3.24
CA ILE A 150 4.66 23.34 2.24
C ILE A 150 5.95 23.88 2.87
N LYS A 151 5.83 24.59 4.00
CA LYS A 151 6.97 25.16 4.72
C LYS A 151 7.90 24.08 5.25
N TYR A 152 7.34 23.01 5.82
CA TYR A 152 8.09 21.88 6.35
C TYR A 152 8.93 21.19 5.26
N THR A 153 8.34 20.90 4.10
CA THR A 153 9.03 20.23 2.99
C THR A 153 10.12 21.11 2.40
N HIS A 154 9.89 22.42 2.24
CA HIS A 154 10.90 23.36 1.75
C HIS A 154 12.12 23.46 2.66
N GLN A 155 11.92 23.34 3.98
CA GLN A 155 13.00 23.42 4.97
C GLN A 155 13.81 22.12 5.07
N ASN A 156 13.16 20.97 4.90
CA ASN A 156 13.79 19.66 5.08
C ASN A 156 14.39 19.07 3.79
N HIS A 157 13.91 19.50 2.61
CA HIS A 157 14.40 19.01 1.31
C HIS A 157 15.05 20.13 0.49
N ILE A 158 16.24 20.57 0.89
CA ILE A 158 17.02 21.58 0.12
C ILE A 158 17.58 20.89 -1.15
N PRO A 159 17.34 21.42 -2.36
CA PRO A 159 17.91 20.87 -3.60
C PRO A 159 19.43 20.76 -3.52
N ASN A 160 19.98 19.63 -3.97
CA ASN A 160 21.43 19.43 -4.07
C ASN A 160 21.79 18.90 -5.46
N LEU A 161 23.08 18.83 -5.79
CA LEU A 161 23.58 18.42 -7.12
C LEU A 161 23.10 17.01 -7.57
N PHE A 162 22.54 16.21 -6.67
CA PHE A 162 22.05 14.84 -6.89
C PHE A 162 20.53 14.69 -6.68
N ASN A 163 19.87 15.71 -6.11
CA ASN A 163 18.42 15.82 -5.91
C ASN A 163 17.94 17.11 -6.59
N GLU A 164 17.65 16.99 -7.89
CA GLU A 164 16.97 18.01 -8.69
C GLU A 164 15.44 17.97 -8.46
N SER A 165 14.99 17.70 -7.25
CA SER A 165 13.57 17.86 -6.91
C SER A 165 13.25 19.36 -6.99
N THR A 166 12.65 19.78 -8.10
CA THR A 166 12.15 21.13 -8.33
C THR A 166 10.91 21.33 -7.46
N PHE A 167 11.11 21.84 -6.25
CA PHE A 167 10.03 22.15 -5.31
C PHE A 167 9.26 23.38 -5.78
N GLY A 168 8.26 23.18 -6.61
CA GLY A 168 7.27 24.18 -6.97
C GLY A 168 5.93 23.86 -6.33
N PHE A 169 5.64 24.38 -5.13
CA PHE A 169 4.24 24.50 -4.73
C PHE A 169 3.62 25.63 -5.55
N VAL A 170 3.04 25.27 -6.68
CA VAL A 170 2.35 26.23 -7.54
C VAL A 170 1.02 26.58 -6.88
N LYS A 171 0.75 27.88 -6.73
CA LYS A 171 -0.55 28.36 -6.24
C LYS A 171 -1.65 27.91 -7.22
N PRO A 172 -2.76 27.34 -6.74
CA PRO A 172 -3.76 26.71 -7.60
C PRO A 172 -4.49 27.75 -8.47
N HIS A 173 -4.53 27.51 -9.77
CA HIS A 173 -5.55 28.05 -10.66
C HIS A 173 -6.44 26.90 -11.12
N GLY A 174 -7.67 26.83 -10.57
CA GLY A 174 -8.78 26.06 -11.15
C GLY A 174 -8.50 24.60 -11.49
N ASP A 175 -7.85 23.85 -10.60
CA ASP A 175 -7.43 22.47 -10.90
C ASP A 175 -8.50 21.46 -10.48
N PHE A 176 -9.14 20.81 -11.45
CA PHE A 176 -10.12 19.75 -11.20
C PHE A 176 -9.48 18.52 -10.56
N ILE A 177 -8.15 18.36 -10.68
CA ILE A 177 -7.41 17.29 -10.01
C ILE A 177 -7.39 17.50 -8.50
N LEU A 178 -7.26 18.75 -8.01
CA LEU A 178 -7.38 19.03 -6.57
C LEU A 178 -8.79 18.76 -6.06
N GLN A 179 -9.82 19.11 -6.84
CA GLN A 179 -11.21 18.82 -6.50
C GLN A 179 -11.47 17.30 -6.43
N ALA A 180 -10.91 16.53 -7.37
CA ALA A 180 -10.95 15.07 -7.33
C ALA A 180 -10.20 14.51 -6.11
N SER A 181 -9.07 15.12 -5.73
CA SER A 181 -8.31 14.73 -4.53
C SER A 181 -9.14 14.93 -3.26
N ASP A 182 -9.80 16.09 -3.10
CA ASP A 182 -10.74 16.35 -2.00
C ASP A 182 -11.93 15.38 -2.02
N PHE A 183 -12.49 15.09 -3.20
CA PHE A 183 -13.58 14.13 -3.35
C PHE A 183 -13.20 12.73 -2.90
N ILE A 184 -12.01 12.26 -3.28
CA ILE A 184 -11.45 10.97 -2.85
C ILE A 184 -11.16 11.00 -1.35
N ALA A 185 -10.57 12.07 -0.82
CA ALA A 185 -10.31 12.21 0.62
C ALA A 185 -11.61 12.15 1.46
N GLY A 186 -12.67 12.84 1.03
CA GLY A 186 -13.96 12.78 1.71
C GLY A 186 -14.73 11.46 1.49
N THR A 187 -14.41 10.72 0.43
CA THR A 187 -14.89 9.34 0.25
C THR A 187 -14.18 8.40 1.20
N MET A 188 -12.85 8.54 1.32
CA MET A 188 -12.03 7.81 2.28
C MET A 188 -12.44 8.09 3.72
N ALA A 189 -12.83 9.32 4.05
CA ALA A 189 -13.37 9.67 5.35
C ALA A 189 -14.61 8.82 5.71
N ARG A 190 -15.50 8.57 4.75
CA ARG A 190 -16.67 7.69 4.94
C ARG A 190 -16.31 6.21 5.12
N CYS A 191 -15.08 5.82 4.77
CA CYS A 191 -14.59 4.47 5.01
C CYS A 191 -13.95 4.28 6.40
N TYR A 192 -13.45 5.34 7.03
CA TYR A 192 -12.59 5.23 8.22
C TYR A 192 -13.01 6.12 9.39
N ASP A 193 -13.47 7.34 9.15
CA ASP A 193 -13.84 8.25 10.22
C ASP A 193 -15.15 7.82 10.89
N GLU A 194 -15.17 7.65 12.21
CA GLU A 194 -16.35 7.16 12.94
C GLU A 194 -17.56 8.08 12.81
N ASN A 195 -17.36 9.37 12.56
CA ASN A 195 -18.46 10.33 12.44
C ASN A 195 -19.15 10.21 11.06
N LEU A 196 -18.45 9.68 10.05
CA LEU A 196 -18.93 9.54 8.67
C LEU A 196 -19.01 8.09 8.20
N LEU A 197 -18.70 7.14 9.08
CA LEU A 197 -18.57 5.73 8.73
C LEU A 197 -19.87 5.19 8.14
N THR A 198 -19.76 4.53 6.99
CA THR A 198 -20.91 3.95 6.28
C THR A 198 -20.76 2.45 6.06
N ASP A 199 -21.90 1.77 5.91
CA ASP A 199 -21.98 0.36 5.57
C ASP A 199 -21.49 0.07 4.13
N GLN A 200 -21.54 1.08 3.24
CA GLN A 200 -21.03 0.99 1.87
C GLN A 200 -19.51 1.15 1.75
N ARG A 201 -18.76 1.22 2.86
CA ARG A 201 -17.30 1.42 2.83
C ARG A 201 -16.55 0.39 1.97
N GLN A 202 -17.04 -0.85 1.93
CA GLN A 202 -16.42 -1.91 1.15
C GLN A 202 -16.49 -1.61 -0.35
N ASP A 203 -17.66 -1.17 -0.83
CA ASP A 203 -17.87 -0.79 -2.24
C ASP A 203 -16.93 0.37 -2.63
N PHE A 204 -16.77 1.38 -1.77
CA PHE A 204 -15.86 2.50 -2.04
C PHE A 204 -14.40 2.05 -2.12
N VAL A 205 -13.96 1.18 -1.21
CA VAL A 205 -12.60 0.63 -1.23
C VAL A 205 -12.39 -0.21 -2.49
N GLU A 206 -13.36 -1.03 -2.88
CA GLU A 206 -13.29 -1.85 -4.09
C GLU A 206 -13.22 -1.00 -5.36
N LEU A 207 -13.96 0.11 -5.43
CA LEU A 207 -13.87 1.06 -6.54
C LEU A 207 -12.50 1.74 -6.60
N ILE A 208 -11.94 2.18 -5.47
CA ILE A 208 -10.66 2.90 -5.43
C ILE A 208 -9.45 1.99 -5.69
N GLN A 209 -9.55 0.70 -5.33
CA GLN A 209 -8.45 -0.27 -5.34
C GLN A 209 -7.65 -0.34 -6.66
N PRO A 210 -8.26 -0.32 -7.86
CA PRO A 210 -7.51 -0.38 -9.12
C PRO A 210 -6.60 0.83 -9.35
N SER A 211 -7.00 2.01 -8.88
CA SER A 211 -6.24 3.27 -9.00
C SER A 211 -5.38 3.56 -7.77
N LEU A 212 -5.53 2.80 -6.68
CA LEU A 212 -4.75 2.95 -5.46
C LEU A 212 -3.31 2.47 -5.65
N LEU A 213 -2.36 3.38 -5.47
CA LEU A 213 -0.94 3.05 -5.40
C LEU A 213 -0.59 2.45 -4.04
N THR A 214 -0.94 3.16 -2.97
CA THR A 214 -0.69 2.72 -1.60
C THR A 214 -1.57 3.48 -0.64
N MET A 215 -1.89 2.84 0.47
CA MET A 215 -2.58 3.45 1.58
C MET A 215 -1.86 3.06 2.87
N LYS A 216 -1.54 4.06 3.68
CA LYS A 216 -0.78 3.94 4.92
C LYS A 216 -1.68 4.27 6.09
N PHE A 217 -1.59 3.46 7.14
CA PHE A 217 -2.31 3.70 8.39
C PHE A 217 -1.33 4.12 9.47
N TRP A 218 -1.74 5.08 10.28
CA TRP A 218 -0.96 5.50 11.42
C TRP A 218 -1.84 5.77 12.65
N PRO A 219 -1.45 5.31 13.85
CA PRO A 219 -0.36 4.36 14.08
C PRO A 219 -0.69 3.01 13.40
N ASP A 220 0.32 2.20 13.13
CA ASP A 220 0.16 0.89 12.46
C ASP A 220 -0.51 -0.13 13.41
N VAL A 221 -1.65 0.23 13.98
CA VAL A 221 -2.28 -0.53 15.06
C VAL A 221 -3.34 -1.43 14.49
N PHE A 222 -3.27 -2.66 14.97
CA PHE A 222 -4.18 -3.75 14.71
C PHE A 222 -5.56 -3.37 15.27
N ALA A 223 -6.60 -3.38 14.43
CA ALA A 223 -7.97 -3.43 14.90
C ALA A 223 -8.42 -4.90 14.87
N PRO A 224 -8.45 -5.60 16.02
CA PRO A 224 -9.05 -6.92 16.10
C PRO A 224 -10.57 -6.75 16.13
N TYR A 225 -11.23 -6.52 15.00
CA TYR A 225 -12.70 -6.63 14.99
C TYR A 225 -13.25 -7.34 13.75
N LEU A 226 -13.48 -8.64 13.98
CA LEU A 226 -14.68 -9.42 13.66
C LEU A 226 -15.24 -9.34 12.25
N VAL A 227 -14.91 -10.37 11.46
CA VAL A 227 -15.86 -10.90 10.47
C VAL A 227 -16.46 -12.19 11.04
N LYS A 228 -17.79 -12.23 11.16
CA LYS A 228 -18.54 -13.49 11.31
C LYS A 228 -18.29 -14.34 10.06
N VAL A 229 -17.38 -15.31 10.14
CA VAL A 229 -17.24 -16.34 9.10
C VAL A 229 -17.72 -17.66 9.66
N ASN A 230 -18.87 -18.10 9.19
CA ASN A 230 -19.39 -19.42 9.47
C ASN A 230 -19.10 -20.33 8.26
N THR A 231 -17.99 -21.07 8.32
CA THR A 231 -17.81 -22.43 7.77
C THR A 231 -16.54 -23.01 8.39
N LYS A 232 -16.65 -24.19 8.97
CA LYS A 232 -15.80 -24.70 10.07
C LYS A 232 -14.36 -25.09 9.70
N GLU A 233 -13.86 -24.82 8.49
CA GLU A 233 -12.51 -25.24 8.04
C GLU A 233 -11.65 -24.10 7.43
N LEU A 234 -12.18 -22.86 7.36
CA LEU A 234 -11.48 -21.64 6.93
C LEU A 234 -11.37 -20.63 8.09
N ARG A 235 -11.26 -21.14 9.33
CA ARG A 235 -11.31 -20.31 10.52
C ARG A 235 -10.05 -19.45 10.60
N TYR A 236 -10.25 -18.14 10.52
CA TYR A 236 -9.24 -17.15 10.87
C TYR A 236 -8.62 -17.49 12.22
N ASN A 237 -7.29 -17.57 12.25
CA ASN A 237 -6.48 -17.83 13.43
C ASN A 237 -5.73 -16.53 13.78
N GLU A 238 -6.16 -15.89 14.86
CA GLU A 238 -5.64 -14.60 15.29
C GLU A 238 -4.16 -14.67 15.71
N GLU A 239 -3.74 -15.73 16.39
CA GLU A 239 -2.34 -15.92 16.77
C GLU A 239 -1.43 -16.03 15.55
N LEU A 240 -1.84 -16.80 14.55
CA LEU A 240 -1.12 -16.95 13.29
C LEU A 240 -1.10 -15.64 12.48
N ALA A 241 -2.22 -14.93 12.43
CA ALA A 241 -2.29 -13.64 11.77
C ALA A 241 -1.36 -12.61 12.43
N ASN A 242 -1.37 -12.54 13.77
CA ASN A 242 -0.50 -11.67 14.56
C ASN A 242 0.98 -12.03 14.36
N LEU A 243 1.32 -13.32 14.35
CA LEU A 243 2.66 -13.79 14.07
C LEU A 243 3.12 -13.37 12.67
N SER A 244 2.27 -13.55 11.66
CA SER A 244 2.59 -13.22 10.27
C SER A 244 2.84 -11.72 10.08
N VAL A 245 1.98 -10.88 10.67
CA VAL A 245 2.15 -9.42 10.65
C VAL A 245 3.42 -9.01 11.41
N LYS A 246 3.67 -9.58 12.59
CA LYS A 246 4.87 -9.30 13.38
C LYS A 246 6.14 -9.62 12.61
N LEU A 247 6.25 -10.81 12.04
CA LEU A 247 7.43 -11.24 11.28
C LEU A 247 7.66 -10.37 10.03
N ALA A 248 6.58 -9.96 9.37
CA ALA A 248 6.66 -9.05 8.24
C ALA A 248 7.16 -7.65 8.66
N ASN A 249 6.59 -7.09 9.73
CA ASN A 249 6.99 -5.78 10.26
C ASN A 249 8.43 -5.80 10.81
N ASP A 250 8.85 -6.88 11.48
CA ASP A 250 10.23 -7.06 11.93
C ASP A 250 11.22 -7.03 10.76
N PHE A 251 10.87 -7.67 9.64
CA PHE A 251 11.68 -7.61 8.43
C PHE A 251 11.78 -6.18 7.88
N ILE A 252 10.63 -5.48 7.78
CA ILE A 252 10.58 -4.09 7.30
C ILE A 252 11.45 -3.19 8.17
N ASN A 253 11.32 -3.28 9.49
CA ASN A 253 12.06 -2.46 10.44
C ASN A 253 13.58 -2.74 10.42
N ARG A 254 13.99 -4.01 10.23
CA ARG A 254 15.41 -4.37 10.12
C ARG A 254 16.05 -3.90 8.82
N LYS A 255 15.26 -3.73 7.76
CA LYS A 255 15.74 -3.40 6.41
C LYS A 255 15.43 -1.96 6.01
N SER A 256 14.63 -1.23 6.79
CA SER A 256 14.36 0.19 6.59
C SER A 256 15.66 0.99 6.67
N GLY A 257 16.01 1.67 5.58
CA GLY A 257 17.25 2.46 5.46
C GLY A 257 18.34 1.83 4.59
N ILE A 258 18.22 0.56 4.19
CA ILE A 258 19.17 -0.07 3.27
C ILE A 258 18.84 0.31 1.82
N GLN A 259 19.73 1.05 1.16
CA GLN A 259 19.55 1.51 -0.22
C GLN A 259 20.04 0.50 -1.26
N ALA A 260 19.50 -0.73 -1.22
CA ALA A 260 19.78 -1.74 -2.24
C ALA A 260 18.51 -2.00 -3.09
N PRO A 261 18.60 -2.01 -4.44
CA PRO A 261 17.42 -2.11 -5.31
C PRO A 261 16.53 -3.32 -5.04
N HIS A 262 17.13 -4.49 -4.78
CA HIS A 262 16.38 -5.71 -4.50
C HIS A 262 15.74 -5.69 -3.10
N ILE A 263 16.33 -4.98 -2.14
CA ILE A 263 15.72 -4.79 -0.80
C ILE A 263 14.52 -3.86 -0.92
N ALA A 264 14.59 -2.80 -1.73
CA ALA A 264 13.45 -1.93 -2.00
C ALA A 264 12.27 -2.71 -2.61
N ASP A 265 12.55 -3.62 -3.55
CA ASP A 265 11.54 -4.48 -4.16
C ASP A 265 10.94 -5.48 -3.14
N GLN A 266 11.74 -5.99 -2.20
CA GLN A 266 11.27 -6.81 -1.06
C GLN A 266 10.35 -6.04 -0.13
N LEU A 267 10.74 -4.81 0.25
CA LEU A 267 9.92 -3.93 1.10
C LEU A 267 8.61 -3.53 0.41
N ALA A 268 8.64 -3.29 -0.91
CA ALA A 268 7.45 -2.98 -1.69
C ALA A 268 6.50 -4.19 -1.75
N CYS A 269 7.01 -5.38 -2.06
CA CYS A 269 6.22 -6.61 -2.07
C CYS A 269 5.58 -6.87 -0.71
N LEU A 270 6.37 -6.84 0.36
CA LEU A 270 5.87 -7.16 1.70
C LEU A 270 4.89 -6.10 2.22
N GLY A 271 5.15 -4.83 1.94
CA GLY A 271 4.22 -3.74 2.24
C GLY A 271 2.89 -3.89 1.50
N PHE A 272 2.91 -4.37 0.27
CA PHE A 272 1.70 -4.65 -0.51
C PHE A 272 0.92 -5.85 0.02
N LEU A 273 1.62 -6.95 0.38
CA LEU A 273 0.99 -8.10 1.02
C LEU A 273 0.35 -7.72 2.37
N LEU A 274 1.06 -6.96 3.20
CA LEU A 274 0.55 -6.44 4.47
C LEU A 274 -0.69 -5.57 4.28
N PHE A 275 -0.65 -4.66 3.29
CA PHE A 275 -1.78 -3.79 2.99
C PHE A 275 -3.04 -4.60 2.67
N HIS A 276 -2.93 -5.55 1.75
CA HIS A 276 -4.05 -6.40 1.37
C HIS A 276 -4.54 -7.27 2.54
N PHE A 277 -3.61 -7.82 3.32
CA PHE A 277 -3.93 -8.64 4.47
C PHE A 277 -4.71 -7.87 5.54
N ARG A 278 -4.32 -6.62 5.80
CA ARG A 278 -4.88 -5.78 6.87
C ARG A 278 -6.15 -5.03 6.47
N HIS A 279 -6.26 -4.60 5.22
CA HIS A 279 -7.27 -3.61 4.82
C HIS A 279 -8.24 -4.10 3.75
N ILE A 280 -7.96 -5.22 3.08
CA ILE A 280 -8.85 -5.76 2.04
C ILE A 280 -9.45 -7.08 2.50
N SER A 281 -8.60 -8.09 2.65
CA SER A 281 -9.04 -9.39 3.17
C SER A 281 -7.82 -10.26 3.50
N PRO A 282 -7.73 -10.79 4.73
CA PRO A 282 -6.68 -11.75 5.10
C PRO A 282 -6.80 -13.08 4.35
N THR A 283 -7.95 -13.37 3.71
CA THR A 283 -8.17 -14.62 3.00
C THR A 283 -7.76 -14.57 1.52
N ARG A 284 -7.65 -13.37 0.92
CA ARG A 284 -7.37 -13.18 -0.51
C ARG A 284 -5.91 -13.48 -0.85
N TYR A 285 -5.71 -14.28 -1.90
CA TYR A 285 -4.41 -14.44 -2.55
C TYR A 285 -4.20 -13.33 -3.59
N ILE A 286 -2.96 -12.86 -3.70
CA ILE A 286 -2.57 -11.79 -4.63
C ILE A 286 -1.68 -12.41 -5.69
N SER A 287 -2.03 -12.24 -6.97
CA SER A 287 -1.28 -12.86 -8.06
C SER A 287 0.14 -12.28 -8.17
N SER A 288 1.07 -13.06 -8.73
CA SER A 288 2.43 -12.57 -9.05
C SER A 288 2.38 -11.31 -9.92
N PHE A 289 1.40 -11.23 -10.83
CA PHE A 289 1.22 -10.12 -11.75
C PHE A 289 0.88 -8.82 -11.00
N GLU A 290 -0.07 -8.86 -10.07
CA GLU A 290 -0.43 -7.70 -9.23
C GLU A 290 0.78 -7.18 -8.43
N ILE A 291 1.57 -8.09 -7.84
CA ILE A 291 2.73 -7.69 -7.03
C ILE A 291 3.85 -7.14 -7.91
N ILE A 292 4.13 -7.77 -9.05
CA ILE A 292 5.13 -7.29 -10.01
C ILE A 292 4.73 -5.92 -10.57
N GLU A 293 3.45 -5.71 -10.83
CA GLU A 293 2.92 -4.43 -11.27
C GLU A 293 3.10 -3.35 -10.20
N HIS A 294 2.83 -3.67 -8.92
CA HIS A 294 3.10 -2.77 -7.81
C HIS A 294 4.60 -2.39 -7.71
N ILE A 295 5.51 -3.37 -7.89
CA ILE A 295 6.96 -3.12 -7.94
C ILE A 295 7.33 -2.25 -9.15
N ARG A 296 6.74 -2.52 -10.32
CA ARG A 296 6.99 -1.76 -11.56
C ARG A 296 6.68 -0.28 -11.37
N VAL A 297 5.55 0.06 -10.76
CA VAL A 297 5.15 1.45 -10.56
C VAL A 297 6.15 2.21 -9.69
N ARG A 298 6.70 1.59 -8.63
CA ARG A 298 7.78 2.20 -7.83
C ARG A 298 9.10 2.31 -8.58
N ARG A 299 9.48 1.25 -9.29
CA ARG A 299 10.80 1.10 -9.92
C ARG A 299 10.92 1.81 -11.27
N GLY A 300 9.78 2.16 -11.89
CA GLY A 300 9.70 2.66 -13.27
C GLY A 300 9.95 1.61 -14.35
N LYS A 301 10.24 0.35 -13.98
CA LYS A 301 10.47 -0.77 -14.90
C LYS A 301 9.99 -2.10 -14.33
N SER A 302 9.46 -2.94 -15.21
CA SER A 302 8.95 -4.26 -14.82
C SER A 302 10.09 -5.23 -14.50
N VAL A 303 9.80 -6.23 -13.67
CA VAL A 303 10.72 -7.32 -13.34
C VAL A 303 10.15 -8.64 -13.87
N SER A 304 11.02 -9.60 -14.20
CA SER A 304 10.57 -10.92 -14.63
C SER A 304 10.00 -11.73 -13.46
N LEU A 305 9.13 -12.70 -13.76
CA LEU A 305 8.61 -13.62 -12.74
C LEU A 305 9.75 -14.37 -12.02
N HIS A 306 10.78 -14.78 -12.76
CA HIS A 306 11.95 -15.44 -12.19
C HIS A 306 12.71 -14.53 -11.22
N TYR A 307 12.89 -13.24 -11.57
CA TYR A 307 13.48 -12.26 -10.66
C TYR A 307 12.64 -12.12 -9.38
N PHE A 308 11.31 -11.96 -9.53
CA PHE A 308 10.41 -11.84 -8.40
C PHE A 308 10.49 -13.05 -7.45
N GLN A 309 10.48 -14.27 -7.99
CA GLN A 309 10.58 -15.48 -7.18
C GLN A 309 11.94 -15.60 -6.46
N THR A 310 13.05 -15.31 -7.15
CA THR A 310 14.41 -15.58 -6.64
C THR A 310 15.05 -14.43 -5.87
N LYS A 311 14.65 -13.18 -6.12
CA LYS A 311 15.21 -11.98 -5.48
C LYS A 311 14.26 -11.30 -4.52
N VAL A 312 12.96 -11.58 -4.61
CA VAL A 312 11.94 -11.01 -3.71
C VAL A 312 11.39 -12.07 -2.78
N ILE A 313 10.67 -13.08 -3.30
CA ILE A 313 9.97 -14.06 -2.44
C ILE A 313 10.93 -14.97 -1.67
N ALA A 314 11.91 -15.59 -2.33
CA ALA A 314 12.83 -16.51 -1.68
C ALA A 314 13.59 -15.84 -0.51
N PRO A 315 14.23 -14.65 -0.69
CA PRO A 315 14.91 -13.99 0.42
C PRO A 315 13.98 -13.58 1.58
N LEU A 316 12.71 -13.22 1.30
CA LEU A 316 11.73 -12.93 2.36
C LEU A 316 11.46 -14.18 3.21
N ARG A 317 11.29 -15.34 2.56
CA ARG A 317 11.09 -16.62 3.26
C ARG A 317 12.34 -17.08 4.00
N ASP A 318 13.51 -16.95 3.38
CA ASP A 318 14.79 -17.31 3.99
C ASP A 318 15.07 -16.44 5.22
N ALA A 319 14.57 -15.21 5.25
CA ALA A 319 14.62 -14.31 6.40
C ALA A 319 13.57 -14.60 7.49
N GLY A 320 12.73 -15.63 7.30
CA GLY A 320 11.71 -16.06 8.27
C GLY A 320 10.36 -15.36 8.16
N VAL A 321 10.10 -14.61 7.07
CA VAL A 321 8.76 -14.04 6.83
C VAL A 321 7.81 -15.12 6.33
N LEU A 322 6.65 -15.24 6.97
CA LEU A 322 5.62 -16.21 6.57
C LEU A 322 4.87 -15.69 5.33
N ILE A 323 5.14 -16.31 4.18
CA ILE A 323 4.44 -16.03 2.92
C ILE A 323 3.90 -17.35 2.38
N ALA A 324 2.57 -17.49 2.42
CA ALA A 324 1.88 -18.61 1.80
C ALA A 324 1.83 -18.42 0.27
N SER A 325 2.15 -19.47 -0.49
CA SER A 325 1.98 -19.51 -1.95
C SER A 325 1.00 -20.59 -2.36
N SER A 326 0.20 -20.30 -3.36
CA SER A 326 -0.59 -21.29 -4.08
C SER A 326 -0.62 -20.94 -5.58
N SER A 327 -1.33 -21.75 -6.37
CA SER A 327 -1.64 -21.41 -7.77
C SER A 327 -2.38 -20.08 -7.92
N ARG A 328 -3.03 -19.59 -6.85
CA ARG A 328 -3.75 -18.31 -6.81
C ARG A 328 -2.84 -17.10 -6.55
N GLY A 329 -1.60 -17.32 -6.10
CA GLY A 329 -0.63 -16.26 -5.81
C GLY A 329 -0.04 -16.34 -4.41
N TYR A 330 0.16 -15.18 -3.79
CA TYR A 330 0.85 -15.02 -2.50
C TYR A 330 -0.01 -14.28 -1.49
N LYS A 331 0.15 -14.60 -0.21
CA LYS A 331 -0.39 -13.82 0.90
C LYS A 331 0.34 -14.10 2.21
N LEU A 332 0.09 -13.29 3.23
CA LEU A 332 0.43 -13.64 4.61
C LEU A 332 -0.61 -14.65 5.14
N PRO A 333 -0.21 -15.70 5.86
CA PRO A 333 -1.16 -16.68 6.37
C PRO A 333 -1.98 -16.13 7.54
N ALA A 334 -3.29 -16.39 7.50
CA ALA A 334 -4.24 -16.07 8.56
C ALA A 334 -5.02 -17.31 9.05
N SER A 335 -4.82 -18.46 8.44
CA SER A 335 -5.48 -19.71 8.82
C SER A 335 -4.56 -20.90 8.60
N GLU A 336 -4.88 -22.03 9.24
CA GLU A 336 -4.16 -23.29 9.01
C GLU A 336 -4.24 -23.73 7.55
N GLY A 337 -5.38 -23.49 6.88
CA GLY A 337 -5.54 -23.77 5.45
C GLY A 337 -4.50 -23.06 4.59
N ASP A 338 -4.07 -21.86 4.97
CA ASP A 338 -3.04 -21.11 4.24
C ASP A 338 -1.65 -21.74 4.35
N LEU A 339 -1.37 -22.35 5.51
CA LEU A 339 -0.14 -23.10 5.74
C LEU A 339 -0.15 -24.37 4.88
N TYR A 340 -1.26 -25.10 4.88
CA TYR A 340 -1.41 -26.29 4.03
C TYR A 340 -1.39 -25.96 2.54
N ASP A 341 -1.96 -24.84 2.10
CA ASP A 341 -1.86 -24.38 0.72
C ASP A 341 -0.41 -24.24 0.28
N PHE A 342 0.44 -23.66 1.13
CA PHE A 342 1.88 -23.56 0.86
C PHE A 342 2.56 -24.93 0.80
N ILE A 343 2.34 -25.78 1.81
CA ILE A 343 2.94 -27.13 1.86
C ILE A 343 2.50 -27.97 0.66
N ASN A 344 1.21 -27.97 0.33
CA ASN A 344 0.65 -28.70 -0.80
C ASN A 344 1.24 -28.19 -2.12
N HIS A 345 1.29 -26.87 -2.30
CA HIS A 345 1.89 -26.30 -3.51
C HIS A 345 3.37 -26.69 -3.64
N SER A 346 4.14 -26.61 -2.55
CA SER A 346 5.53 -27.05 -2.55
C SER A 346 5.66 -28.55 -2.84
N ASN A 347 4.78 -29.39 -2.31
CA ASN A 347 4.82 -30.83 -2.52
C ASN A 347 4.63 -31.20 -4.00
N THR A 348 3.79 -30.46 -4.75
CA THR A 348 3.63 -30.68 -6.20
C THR A 348 4.91 -30.47 -7.01
N ILE A 349 5.93 -29.81 -6.44
CA ILE A 349 7.22 -29.56 -7.07
C ILE A 349 8.30 -30.50 -6.50
N VAL A 350 8.40 -30.56 -5.17
CA VAL A 350 9.47 -31.28 -4.46
C VAL A 350 9.36 -32.79 -4.66
N GLU A 351 8.18 -33.38 -4.48
CA GLU A 351 8.00 -34.83 -4.57
C GLU A 351 8.34 -35.36 -5.98
N PRO A 352 7.85 -34.76 -7.10
CA PRO A 352 8.26 -35.19 -8.42
C PRO A 352 9.75 -34.99 -8.71
N MET A 353 10.40 -33.97 -8.13
CA MET A 353 11.85 -33.77 -8.29
C MET A 353 12.65 -34.86 -7.58
N LEU A 354 12.32 -35.16 -6.33
CA LEU A 354 12.96 -36.24 -5.56
C LEU A 354 12.75 -37.60 -6.23
N SER A 355 11.53 -37.88 -6.70
CA SER A 355 11.22 -39.11 -7.45
C SER A 355 12.09 -39.27 -8.71
N ARG A 356 12.30 -38.18 -9.46
CA ARG A 356 13.17 -38.19 -10.65
C ARG A 356 14.64 -38.47 -10.29
N ILE A 357 15.16 -37.86 -9.23
CA ILE A 357 16.53 -38.10 -8.76
C ILE A 357 16.70 -39.55 -8.31
N LYS A 358 15.73 -40.09 -7.55
CA LYS A 358 15.75 -41.49 -7.10
C LYS A 358 15.78 -42.46 -8.27
N LYS A 359 14.87 -42.30 -9.24
CA LYS A 359 14.83 -43.14 -10.45
C LYS A 359 16.16 -43.09 -11.23
N PHE A 360 16.77 -41.90 -11.33
CA PHE A 360 18.06 -41.75 -11.98
C PHE A 360 19.18 -42.48 -11.23
N ARG A 361 19.26 -42.32 -9.89
CA ARG A 361 20.21 -43.05 -9.03
C ARG A 361 20.05 -44.56 -9.18
N ASP A 362 18.82 -45.05 -9.10
CA ASP A 362 18.50 -46.48 -9.16
C ASP A 362 18.89 -47.08 -10.53
N GLN A 363 18.62 -46.37 -11.63
CA GLN A 363 18.99 -46.80 -12.98
C GLN A 363 20.51 -46.92 -13.15
N ILE A 364 21.27 -45.93 -12.67
CA ILE A 364 22.74 -45.96 -12.74
C ILE A 364 23.32 -47.06 -11.85
N SER A 365 22.82 -47.19 -10.62
CA SER A 365 23.23 -48.25 -9.70
C SER A 365 22.95 -49.63 -10.31
N HIS A 366 21.76 -49.84 -10.91
CA HIS A 366 21.41 -51.08 -11.58
C HIS A 366 22.32 -51.39 -12.78
N ALA A 367 22.52 -50.41 -13.68
CA ALA A 367 23.36 -50.58 -14.87
C ALA A 367 24.83 -50.87 -14.52
N THR A 368 25.31 -50.33 -13.41
CA THR A 368 26.69 -50.52 -12.93
C THR A 368 26.85 -51.66 -11.93
N LYS A 369 25.77 -52.39 -11.62
CA LYS A 369 25.72 -53.44 -10.59
C LYS A 369 26.21 -52.96 -9.22
N GLY A 370 25.83 -51.74 -8.84
CA GLY A 370 26.17 -51.12 -7.56
C GLY A 370 27.59 -50.55 -7.47
N LYS A 371 28.35 -50.51 -8.56
CA LYS A 371 29.72 -49.95 -8.56
C LYS A 371 29.76 -48.43 -8.50
N LEU A 372 28.69 -47.77 -8.92
CA LEU A 372 28.59 -46.32 -8.94
C LEU A 372 27.27 -45.87 -8.31
N ASP A 373 27.36 -45.05 -7.28
CA ASP A 373 26.26 -44.27 -6.74
C ASP A 373 26.51 -42.77 -7.02
N VAL A 374 25.61 -42.17 -7.80
CA VAL A 374 25.71 -40.77 -8.22
C VAL A 374 25.56 -39.78 -7.07
N LEU A 375 25.02 -40.22 -5.93
CA LEU A 375 24.86 -39.40 -4.73
C LEU A 375 25.96 -39.64 -3.69
N ASP A 376 27.00 -40.42 -4.00
CA ASP A 376 27.98 -40.86 -2.99
C ASP A 376 28.89 -39.74 -2.46
N ARG A 377 29.01 -38.64 -3.19
CA ARG A 377 29.86 -37.52 -2.76
C ARG A 377 29.23 -36.72 -1.60
N ASP A 378 30.09 -36.14 -0.77
CA ASP A 378 29.69 -35.40 0.44
C ASP A 378 28.81 -34.19 0.13
N GLU A 379 28.99 -33.55 -1.04
CA GLU A 379 28.18 -32.41 -1.48
C GLU A 379 26.69 -32.77 -1.64
N TYR A 380 26.36 -34.07 -1.75
CA TYR A 380 25.00 -34.57 -1.93
C TYR A 380 24.40 -35.21 -0.66
N ALA A 381 25.06 -35.08 0.49
CA ALA A 381 24.63 -35.73 1.74
C ALA A 381 23.17 -35.43 2.13
N VAL A 382 22.70 -34.19 1.92
CA VAL A 382 21.32 -33.79 2.23
C VAL A 382 20.32 -34.51 1.32
N ILE A 383 20.57 -34.56 0.02
CA ILE A 383 19.69 -35.23 -0.96
C ILE A 383 19.66 -36.72 -0.66
N ARG A 384 20.81 -37.32 -0.33
CA ARG A 384 20.93 -38.73 0.05
C ARG A 384 20.06 -39.05 1.27
N LYS A 385 20.19 -38.26 2.34
CA LYS A 385 19.41 -38.39 3.58
C LYS A 385 17.88 -38.26 3.38
N ILE A 386 17.43 -37.53 2.36
CA ILE A 386 16.00 -37.36 2.06
C ILE A 386 15.44 -38.56 1.26
N LEU A 387 16.28 -39.25 0.49
CA LEU A 387 15.86 -40.33 -0.42
C LEU A 387 16.00 -41.74 0.16
N ASP A 388 16.89 -41.90 1.13
CA ASP A 388 17.07 -43.08 1.97
C ASP A 388 15.99 -43.13 3.07
#